data_AF-A0A8S9XQL9-F1
#
_entry.id   AF-A0A8S9XQL9-F1
#
_cell.length_a   1.000
_cell.length_b   1.000
_cell.length_c   1.000
_cell.angle_alpha   90.00
_cell.angle_beta   90.00
_cell.angle_gamma   90.00
#
_symmetry.space_group_name_H-M   'P 1'
#
loop_
_entity.id
_entity.type
_entity.pdbx_description
1 polymer ?
#
loop_
_entity_poly.entity_id
_entity_poly.type
_entity_poly.pdbx_seq_one_letter_code
_entity_poly.pdbx_strand_id
1 'polypeptide(L)'
;MSSGRWPRVCLDELMRSDADGSNARYNWFTKIKSSLLAIGAADLLEDMTSDRLGVKLNGLMQRYINHCWSHDVQRNCDSAFNPLYRRIVEFGRRQHYLGNHRNIHVERLLAQMRLASRDITRFYHKRVAYSIDGTMTCMHCNMRAVENAIHWVLLCPLYEPYRRHYLSSYIKPGKPLGSMSTSELEAVLCDILDVGEDNAKAFAVYNFVAQSLMLRAFSANE
;
A
#
# COMPACT_ATOMS: atom_id res chain seq x y z
N MET A 1 15.23 34.28 -24.50
CA MET A 1 16.55 33.61 -24.68
C MET A 1 16.93 33.68 -26.15
N SER A 2 18.21 33.87 -26.50
CA SER A 2 18.64 33.92 -27.91
C SER A 2 18.47 32.56 -28.61
N SER A 3 18.01 32.59 -29.86
CA SER A 3 17.63 31.42 -30.68
C SER A 3 18.78 30.45 -30.97
N GLY A 4 20.04 30.91 -30.91
CA GLY A 4 21.22 30.08 -31.17
C GLY A 4 21.80 29.32 -29.96
N ARG A 5 21.19 29.40 -28.77
CA ARG A 5 21.71 28.69 -27.59
C ARG A 5 21.33 27.21 -27.64
N TRP A 6 22.29 26.32 -27.39
CA TRP A 6 22.10 24.87 -27.37
C TRP A 6 20.87 24.37 -26.61
N PRO A 7 20.54 24.86 -25.39
CA PRO A 7 19.32 24.41 -24.71
C PRO A 7 18.03 24.68 -25.49
N ARG A 8 17.95 25.80 -26.22
CA ARG A 8 16.78 26.13 -27.04
C ARG A 8 16.72 25.23 -28.28
N VAL A 9 17.85 25.03 -28.95
CA VAL A 9 17.96 24.14 -30.11
C VAL A 9 17.56 22.70 -29.75
N CYS A 10 18.03 22.18 -28.62
CA CYS A 10 17.65 20.85 -28.14
C CYS A 10 16.15 20.75 -27.83
N LEU A 11 15.57 21.77 -27.22
CA LEU A 11 14.12 21.80 -26.93
C LEU A 11 13.29 21.79 -28.22
N ASP A 12 13.65 22.65 -29.18
CA ASP A 12 12.94 22.72 -30.47
C ASP A 12 13.01 21.38 -31.21
N GLU A 13 14.13 20.65 -31.12
CA GLU A 13 14.27 19.33 -31.74
C GLU A 13 13.45 18.25 -31.03
N LEU A 14 13.38 18.29 -29.69
CA LEU A 14 12.47 17.42 -28.94
C LEU A 14 11.01 17.69 -29.30
N MET A 15 10.63 18.95 -29.56
CA MET A 15 9.28 19.31 -30.01
C MET A 15 8.96 18.77 -31.40
N ARG A 16 9.90 18.85 -32.35
CA ARG A 16 9.73 18.23 -33.68
C ARG A 16 9.60 16.72 -33.60
N SER A 17 10.49 16.08 -32.84
CA SER A 17 10.47 14.64 -32.57
C SER A 17 9.14 14.16 -31.97
N ASP A 18 8.50 14.96 -31.10
CA ASP A 18 7.16 14.69 -30.55
C ASP A 18 6.07 14.76 -31.62
N ALA A 19 6.13 15.77 -32.50
CA ALA A 19 5.16 15.94 -33.59
C ALA A 19 5.23 14.81 -34.63
N ASP A 20 6.43 14.30 -34.90
CA ASP A 20 6.66 13.20 -35.84
C ASP A 20 6.27 11.81 -35.29
N GLY A 21 5.80 11.74 -34.04
CA GLY A 21 5.41 10.48 -33.38
C GLY A 21 6.58 9.55 -33.08
N SER A 22 7.81 10.07 -33.10
CA SER A 22 9.02 9.30 -32.80
C SER A 22 9.11 8.95 -31.31
N ASN A 23 10.04 8.05 -30.96
CA ASN A 23 10.15 7.34 -29.68
C ASN A 23 9.85 8.15 -28.39
N ALA A 24 8.56 8.20 -28.01
CA ALA A 24 8.04 8.92 -26.85
C ALA A 24 8.67 8.49 -25.51
N ARG A 25 9.29 7.31 -25.45
CA ARG A 25 9.91 6.78 -24.23
C ARG A 25 11.11 7.62 -23.76
N TYR A 26 11.86 8.18 -24.71
CA TYR A 26 13.08 8.95 -24.41
C TYR A 26 12.93 10.46 -24.66
N ASN A 27 11.84 10.88 -25.30
CA ASN A 27 11.55 12.29 -25.49
C ASN A 27 11.06 12.94 -24.18
N TRP A 28 11.87 13.81 -23.60
CA TRP A 28 11.52 14.52 -22.37
C TRP A 28 10.38 15.52 -22.56
N PHE A 29 10.31 16.20 -23.71
CA PHE A 29 9.24 17.14 -24.01
C PHE A 29 7.88 16.42 -24.02
N THR A 30 7.78 15.25 -24.67
CA THR A 30 6.56 14.42 -24.66
C THR A 30 6.09 14.08 -23.25
N LYS A 31 7.02 13.78 -22.33
CA LYS A 31 6.70 13.49 -20.93
C LYS A 31 6.17 14.73 -20.21
N ILE A 32 6.85 15.88 -20.34
CA ILE A 32 6.38 17.14 -19.75
C ILE A 32 5.02 17.53 -20.30
N LYS A 33 4.85 17.49 -21.62
CA LYS A 33 3.59 17.75 -22.31
C LYS A 33 2.47 16.90 -21.73
N SER A 34 2.66 15.59 -21.63
CA SER A 34 1.69 14.67 -21.04
C SER A 34 1.35 15.03 -19.59
N SER A 35 2.35 15.37 -18.76
CA SER A 35 2.14 15.80 -17.39
C SER A 35 1.36 17.12 -17.28
N LEU A 36 1.62 18.09 -18.16
CA LEU A 36 0.90 19.37 -18.21
C LEU A 36 -0.55 19.18 -18.67
N LEU A 37 -0.77 18.34 -19.69
CA LEU A 37 -2.11 17.99 -20.16
C LEU A 37 -2.92 17.31 -19.05
N ALA A 38 -2.30 16.38 -18.31
CA ALA A 38 -2.93 15.66 -17.21
C ALA A 38 -3.44 16.56 -16.07
N ILE A 39 -2.86 17.76 -15.92
CA ILE A 39 -3.26 18.76 -14.91
C ILE A 39 -3.99 19.97 -15.49
N GLY A 40 -4.42 19.90 -16.75
CA GLY A 40 -5.14 20.98 -17.42
C GLY A 40 -4.31 22.25 -17.64
N ALA A 41 -3.00 22.11 -17.85
CA ALA A 41 -2.05 23.21 -18.07
C ALA A 41 -1.52 23.26 -19.50
N ALA A 42 -2.38 22.93 -20.48
CA ALA A 42 -2.04 22.92 -21.90
C ALA A 42 -1.65 24.32 -22.42
N ASP A 43 -2.21 25.38 -21.83
CA ASP A 43 -1.95 26.79 -22.15
C ASP A 43 -0.46 27.15 -22.11
N LEU A 44 0.31 26.47 -21.25
CA LEU A 44 1.74 26.74 -21.09
C LEU A 44 2.59 26.22 -22.23
N LEU A 45 2.06 25.31 -23.06
CA LEU A 45 2.77 24.79 -24.23
C LEU A 45 2.76 25.79 -25.39
N GLU A 46 1.76 26.66 -25.44
CA GLU A 46 1.58 27.67 -26.49
C GLU A 46 2.48 28.90 -26.27
N ASP A 47 2.79 29.22 -25.00
CA ASP A 47 3.60 30.37 -24.59
C ASP A 47 4.68 29.96 -23.58
N MET A 48 5.74 29.30 -24.08
CA MET A 48 6.89 28.84 -23.29
C MET A 48 7.87 29.98 -22.94
N THR A 49 7.36 31.06 -22.36
CA THR A 49 8.17 32.17 -21.82
C THR A 49 8.59 31.91 -20.38
N SER A 50 9.88 32.15 -20.08
CA SER A 50 10.50 31.86 -18.77
C SER A 50 9.80 32.56 -17.61
N ASP A 51 9.29 33.78 -17.84
CA ASP A 51 8.74 34.63 -16.78
C ASP A 51 7.38 34.13 -16.28
N ARG A 52 6.55 33.58 -17.18
CA ARG A 52 5.25 33.00 -16.82
C ARG A 52 5.39 31.65 -16.12
N LEU A 53 6.39 30.85 -16.51
CA LEU A 53 6.63 29.54 -15.91
C LEU A 53 7.10 29.67 -14.46
N GLY A 54 8.03 30.59 -14.18
CA GLY A 54 8.56 30.83 -12.83
C GLY A 54 7.47 31.19 -11.83
N VAL A 55 6.54 32.07 -12.21
CA VAL A 55 5.42 32.50 -11.36
C VAL A 55 4.42 31.37 -11.11
N LYS A 56 4.17 30.50 -12.10
CA LYS A 56 3.18 29.41 -12.02
C LYS A 56 3.74 28.08 -11.50
N LEU A 57 5.06 27.95 -11.34
CA LEU A 57 5.71 26.66 -11.05
C LEU A 57 5.18 25.98 -9.79
N ASN A 58 5.08 26.70 -8.67
CA ASN A 58 4.56 26.12 -7.42
C ASN A 58 3.11 25.63 -7.58
N GLY A 59 2.27 26.36 -8.31
CA GLY A 59 0.90 25.96 -8.61
C GLY A 59 0.84 24.74 -9.55
N LEU A 60 1.74 24.64 -10.52
CA LEU A 60 1.87 23.45 -11.38
C LEU A 60 2.29 22.22 -10.58
N MET A 61 3.30 22.38 -9.72
CA MET A 61 3.77 21.31 -8.85
C MET A 61 2.66 20.82 -7.93
N GLN A 62 1.91 21.73 -7.29
CA GLN A 62 0.80 21.34 -6.42
C GLN A 62 -0.31 20.61 -7.19
N ARG A 63 -0.68 21.09 -8.39
CA ARG A 63 -1.65 20.40 -9.24
C ARG A 63 -1.18 19.00 -9.63
N TYR A 64 0.10 18.84 -9.94
CA TYR A 64 0.67 17.54 -10.30
C TYR A 64 0.74 16.59 -9.11
N ILE A 65 1.11 17.08 -7.92
CA ILE A 65 1.04 16.32 -6.66
C ILE A 65 -0.40 15.83 -6.42
N ASN A 66 -1.39 16.72 -6.57
CA ASN A 66 -2.80 16.35 -6.41
C ASN A 66 -3.24 15.32 -7.45
N HIS A 67 -2.82 15.46 -8.71
CA HIS A 67 -3.09 14.48 -9.76
C HIS A 67 -2.54 13.09 -9.42
N CYS A 68 -1.28 13.01 -8.95
CA CYS A 68 -0.69 11.76 -8.48
C CYS A 68 -1.49 11.16 -7.31
N TRP A 69 -1.86 11.98 -6.32
CA TRP A 69 -2.68 11.52 -5.19
C TRP A 69 -4.05 11.00 -5.63
N SER A 70 -4.74 11.69 -6.54
CA SER A 70 -6.02 11.22 -7.07
C SER A 70 -5.87 9.87 -7.77
N HIS A 71 -4.80 9.67 -8.55
CA HIS A 71 -4.52 8.38 -9.16
C HIS A 71 -4.23 7.28 -8.13
N ASP A 72 -3.48 7.57 -7.08
CA ASP A 72 -3.18 6.59 -6.03
C ASP A 72 -4.44 6.19 -5.24
N VAL A 73 -5.31 7.16 -4.92
CA VAL A 73 -6.62 6.92 -4.31
C VAL A 73 -7.46 6.02 -5.22
N GLN A 74 -7.57 6.36 -6.50
CA GLN A 74 -8.37 5.60 -7.46
C GLN A 74 -7.84 4.16 -7.61
N ARG A 75 -6.53 4.00 -7.83
CA ARG A 75 -5.89 2.67 -7.90
C ARG A 75 -6.14 1.85 -6.65
N ASN A 76 -6.19 2.49 -5.48
CA ASN A 76 -6.48 1.80 -4.24
C ASN A 76 -7.93 1.34 -4.14
N CYS A 77 -8.88 2.22 -4.48
CA CYS A 77 -10.31 1.91 -4.50
C CYS A 77 -10.64 0.77 -5.46
N ASP A 78 -9.97 0.75 -6.62
CA ASP A 78 -10.16 -0.21 -7.71
C ASP A 78 -9.34 -1.50 -7.53
N SER A 79 -8.48 -1.58 -6.50
CA SER A 79 -7.60 -2.72 -6.30
C SER A 79 -8.37 -3.96 -5.84
N ALA A 80 -8.44 -4.96 -6.72
CA ALA A 80 -8.94 -6.30 -6.38
C ALA A 80 -7.96 -7.09 -5.49
N PHE A 81 -6.66 -6.71 -5.48
CA PHE A 81 -5.60 -7.44 -4.78
C PHE A 81 -5.76 -7.43 -3.26
N ASN A 82 -6.10 -6.27 -2.69
CA ASN A 82 -6.32 -6.10 -1.26
C ASN A 82 -7.44 -5.08 -0.99
N PRO A 83 -8.70 -5.56 -0.96
CA PRO A 83 -9.85 -4.68 -0.71
C PRO A 83 -9.98 -4.26 0.76
N LEU A 84 -9.16 -4.78 1.68
CA LEU A 84 -9.14 -4.37 3.09
C LEU A 84 -8.27 -3.13 3.30
N TYR A 85 -7.20 -2.97 2.52
CA TYR A 85 -6.28 -1.85 2.69
C TYR A 85 -6.99 -0.49 2.55
N ARG A 86 -7.96 -0.36 1.64
CA ARG A 86 -8.74 0.88 1.47
C ARG A 86 -9.55 1.29 2.71
N ARG A 87 -9.80 0.37 3.64
CA ARG A 87 -10.53 0.62 4.90
C ARG A 87 -9.63 1.14 6.02
N ILE A 88 -8.32 0.92 5.90
CA ILE A 88 -7.34 1.24 6.95
C ILE A 88 -6.31 2.29 6.51
N VAL A 89 -6.23 2.58 5.21
CA VAL A 89 -5.29 3.55 4.66
C VAL A 89 -5.77 4.97 4.91
N GLU A 90 -4.84 5.82 5.31
CA GLU A 90 -5.07 7.26 5.37
C GLU A 90 -4.48 7.93 4.13
N PHE A 91 -5.31 8.50 3.27
CA PHE A 91 -4.84 9.17 2.07
C PHE A 91 -4.24 10.55 2.37
N GLY A 92 -3.28 10.98 1.54
CA GLY A 92 -2.69 12.31 1.61
C GLY A 92 -1.62 12.51 2.69
N ARG A 93 -1.34 11.49 3.51
CA ARG A 93 -0.27 11.54 4.51
C ARG A 93 0.48 10.21 4.64
N ARG A 94 1.65 10.28 5.26
CA ARG A 94 2.39 9.09 5.68
C ARG A 94 1.53 8.31 6.69
N GLN A 95 1.46 6.99 6.52
CA GLN A 95 0.71 6.13 7.44
C GLN A 95 1.33 6.18 8.84
N HIS A 96 0.52 6.38 9.89
CA HIS A 96 1.00 6.52 11.28
C HIS A 96 1.85 5.36 11.76
N TYR A 97 1.58 4.14 11.30
CA TYR A 97 2.37 2.99 11.70
C TYR A 97 3.82 3.03 11.16
N LEU A 98 4.11 3.86 10.17
CA LEU A 98 5.43 4.15 9.62
C LEU A 98 5.94 5.47 10.21
N GLY A 99 6.93 5.43 11.11
CA GLY A 99 7.61 6.64 11.60
C GLY A 99 7.51 6.92 13.09
N ASN A 100 6.82 6.10 13.87
CA ASN A 100 6.69 6.27 15.33
C ASN A 100 7.95 5.83 16.12
N HIS A 101 9.15 6.04 15.56
CA HIS A 101 10.44 5.58 16.10
C HIS A 101 10.46 4.08 16.48
N ARG A 102 9.63 3.28 15.82
CA ARG A 102 9.53 1.84 16.06
C ARG A 102 10.69 1.13 15.38
N ASN A 103 11.02 -0.05 15.88
CA ASN A 103 11.98 -0.92 15.19
C ASN A 103 11.45 -1.24 13.77
N ILE A 104 12.33 -1.15 12.77
CA ILE A 104 12.01 -1.46 11.36
C ILE A 104 11.36 -2.84 11.16
N HIS A 105 11.63 -3.80 12.04
CA HIS A 105 11.00 -5.12 12.02
C HIS A 105 9.50 -5.07 12.34
N VAL A 106 9.09 -4.18 13.24
CA VAL A 106 7.68 -3.94 13.59
C VAL A 106 6.98 -3.27 12.42
N GLU A 107 7.55 -2.17 11.92
CA GLU A 107 6.98 -1.43 10.78
C GLU A 107 6.82 -2.32 9.54
N ARG A 108 7.83 -3.16 9.26
CA ARG A 108 7.81 -4.10 8.14
C ARG A 108 6.71 -5.15 8.26
N LEU A 109 6.61 -5.83 9.40
CA LEU A 109 5.58 -6.86 9.57
C LEU A 109 4.17 -6.26 9.55
N LEU A 110 3.97 -5.09 10.17
CA LEU A 110 2.70 -4.38 10.09
C LEU A 110 2.36 -3.99 8.65
N ALA A 111 3.32 -3.47 7.88
CA ALA A 111 3.12 -3.17 6.46
C ALA A 111 2.72 -4.43 5.68
N GLN A 112 3.42 -5.54 5.88
CA GLN A 112 3.13 -6.81 5.20
C GLN A 112 1.74 -7.34 5.56
N MET A 113 1.32 -7.23 6.83
CA MET A 113 -0.03 -7.61 7.24
C MET A 113 -1.10 -6.72 6.62
N ARG A 114 -0.91 -5.40 6.66
CA ARG A 114 -1.86 -4.43 6.10
C ARG A 114 -1.99 -4.60 4.58
N LEU A 115 -0.93 -5.02 3.91
CA LEU A 115 -0.87 -5.28 2.47
C LEU A 115 -1.14 -6.75 2.09
N ALA A 116 -1.52 -7.61 3.04
CA ALA A 116 -1.79 -9.02 2.78
C ALA A 116 -2.86 -9.19 1.69
N SER A 117 -2.58 -10.06 0.72
CA SER A 117 -3.51 -10.37 -0.36
C SER A 117 -4.48 -11.47 0.07
N ARG A 118 -5.57 -11.63 -0.68
CA ARG A 118 -6.50 -12.75 -0.49
C ARG A 118 -5.91 -14.09 -0.92
N ASP A 119 -5.01 -14.08 -1.90
CA ASP A 119 -4.48 -15.29 -2.54
C ASP A 119 -3.19 -15.75 -1.89
N ILE A 120 -2.08 -15.04 -2.09
CA ILE A 120 -0.78 -15.40 -1.53
C ILE A 120 -0.16 -14.20 -0.83
N THR A 121 0.16 -14.37 0.44
CA THR A 121 0.88 -13.37 1.23
C THR A 121 2.21 -13.90 1.70
N ARG A 122 3.28 -13.12 1.48
CA ARG A 122 4.64 -13.44 1.94
C ARG A 122 5.07 -12.48 3.05
N PHE A 123 5.50 -13.05 4.16
CA PHE A 123 6.07 -12.33 5.30
C PHE A 123 7.58 -12.55 5.35
N TYR A 124 8.32 -11.50 5.73
CA TYR A 124 9.77 -11.59 5.90
C TYR A 124 10.16 -11.17 7.31
N HIS A 125 10.46 -12.16 8.14
CA HIS A 125 10.80 -11.96 9.55
C HIS A 125 12.12 -12.65 9.88
N LYS A 126 13.06 -11.91 10.49
CA LYS A 126 14.39 -12.41 10.89
C LYS A 126 15.12 -13.23 9.81
N ARG A 127 15.12 -12.72 8.58
CA ARG A 127 15.76 -13.35 7.40
C ARG A 127 15.09 -14.63 6.88
N VAL A 128 13.92 -14.98 7.40
CA VAL A 128 13.12 -16.10 6.94
C VAL A 128 11.88 -15.58 6.21
N ALA A 129 11.59 -16.19 5.06
CA ALA A 129 10.36 -15.93 4.32
C ALA A 129 9.30 -16.95 4.74
N TYR A 130 8.14 -16.46 5.12
CA TYR A 130 6.96 -17.27 5.44
C TYR A 130 5.89 -16.98 4.40
N SER A 131 5.11 -17.98 4.01
CA SER A 131 4.02 -17.81 3.06
C SER A 131 2.71 -18.33 3.61
N ILE A 132 1.66 -17.60 3.29
CA ILE A 132 0.27 -17.94 3.57
C ILE A 132 -0.43 -17.98 2.22
N ASP A 133 -0.98 -19.14 1.87
CA ASP A 133 -1.69 -19.37 0.63
C ASP A 133 -3.18 -19.53 0.91
N GLY A 134 -3.92 -18.43 0.77
CA GLY A 134 -5.37 -18.35 0.90
C GLY A 134 -6.16 -19.03 -0.20
N THR A 135 -5.50 -19.57 -1.24
CA THR A 135 -6.14 -20.45 -2.22
C THR A 135 -6.26 -21.89 -1.72
N MET A 136 -5.50 -22.23 -0.68
CA MET A 136 -5.46 -23.56 -0.07
C MET A 136 -6.24 -23.59 1.25
N THR A 137 -6.65 -24.79 1.65
CA THR A 137 -7.21 -25.02 2.99
C THR A 137 -6.11 -24.99 4.05
N CYS A 138 -6.45 -24.50 5.24
CA CYS A 138 -5.58 -24.55 6.41
C CYS A 138 -5.17 -25.99 6.71
N MET A 139 -3.86 -26.28 6.65
CA MET A 139 -3.31 -27.59 7.04
C MET A 139 -3.04 -27.71 8.54
N HIS A 140 -3.19 -26.59 9.27
CA HIS A 140 -2.85 -26.48 10.69
C HIS A 140 -4.04 -26.68 11.62
N CYS A 141 -5.25 -26.80 11.07
CA CYS A 141 -6.45 -27.08 11.86
C CYS A 141 -7.45 -27.95 11.11
N ASN A 142 -8.38 -28.56 11.85
CA ASN A 142 -9.39 -29.45 11.29
C ASN A 142 -10.66 -28.74 10.79
N MET A 143 -10.67 -27.40 10.69
CA MET A 143 -11.85 -26.63 10.27
C MET A 143 -12.09 -26.68 8.76
N ARG A 144 -11.12 -27.15 7.97
CA ARG A 144 -11.17 -27.16 6.48
C ARG A 144 -11.48 -25.79 5.88
N ALA A 145 -11.13 -24.71 6.60
CA ALA A 145 -11.31 -23.35 6.13
C ALA A 145 -10.15 -22.92 5.22
N VAL A 146 -10.39 -21.94 4.36
CA VAL A 146 -9.32 -21.33 3.54
C VAL A 146 -8.29 -20.63 4.42
N GLU A 147 -7.02 -20.76 4.08
CA GLU A 147 -5.87 -20.27 4.84
C GLU A 147 -5.61 -18.79 4.54
N ASN A 148 -6.57 -17.93 4.85
CA ASN A 148 -6.47 -16.49 4.66
C ASN A 148 -6.20 -15.74 5.98
N ALA A 149 -5.96 -14.43 5.90
CA ALA A 149 -5.67 -13.60 7.07
C ALA A 149 -6.79 -13.63 8.14
N ILE A 150 -8.07 -13.71 7.73
CA ILE A 150 -9.20 -13.83 8.66
C ILE A 150 -9.10 -15.14 9.44
N HIS A 151 -8.94 -16.26 8.73
CA HIS A 151 -8.85 -17.56 9.37
C HIS A 151 -7.62 -17.61 10.30
N TRP A 152 -6.45 -17.24 9.80
CA TRP A 152 -5.20 -17.24 10.55
C TRP A 152 -5.27 -16.37 11.82
N VAL A 153 -5.71 -15.11 11.71
CA VAL A 153 -5.69 -14.16 12.82
C VAL A 153 -6.85 -14.42 13.79
N LEU A 154 -8.07 -14.66 13.28
CA LEU A 154 -9.30 -14.60 14.09
C LEU A 154 -9.89 -15.96 14.46
N LEU A 155 -9.75 -16.99 13.61
CA LEU A 155 -10.57 -18.21 13.74
C LEU A 155 -9.77 -19.47 14.03
N CYS A 156 -8.55 -19.58 13.52
CA CYS A 156 -7.78 -20.82 13.56
C CYS A 156 -7.44 -21.18 15.02
N PRO A 157 -7.80 -22.40 15.47
CA PRO A 157 -7.58 -22.85 16.85
C PRO A 157 -6.10 -22.96 17.22
N LEU A 158 -5.22 -23.29 16.26
CA LEU A 158 -3.77 -23.39 16.51
C LEU A 158 -3.22 -22.09 17.10
N TYR A 159 -3.73 -20.94 16.65
CA TYR A 159 -3.26 -19.62 17.06
C TYR A 159 -4.06 -19.01 18.21
N GLU A 160 -5.04 -19.74 18.78
CA GLU A 160 -5.86 -19.27 19.90
C GLU A 160 -5.05 -18.81 21.12
N PRO A 161 -4.00 -19.53 21.57
CA PRO A 161 -3.19 -19.07 22.71
C PRO A 161 -2.53 -17.71 22.46
N TYR A 162 -1.99 -17.50 21.26
CA TYR A 162 -1.35 -16.25 20.87
C TYR A 162 -2.36 -15.12 20.66
N ARG A 163 -3.51 -15.42 20.04
CA ARG A 163 -4.62 -14.46 19.87
C ARG A 163 -5.12 -14.00 21.23
N ARG A 164 -5.34 -14.91 22.18
CA ARG A 164 -5.77 -14.57 23.54
C ARG A 164 -4.72 -13.76 24.29
N HIS A 165 -3.44 -14.10 24.15
CA HIS A 165 -2.37 -13.42 24.86
C HIS A 165 -2.10 -12.00 24.32
N TYR A 166 -2.04 -11.83 23.00
CA TYR A 166 -1.66 -10.54 22.40
C TYR A 166 -2.86 -9.70 21.93
N LEU A 167 -3.92 -10.31 21.42
CA LEU A 167 -5.00 -9.60 20.72
C LEU A 167 -6.31 -9.47 21.51
N SER A 168 -6.44 -10.13 22.67
CA SER A 168 -7.70 -10.15 23.44
C SER A 168 -8.24 -8.76 23.77
N SER A 169 -7.38 -7.81 24.15
CA SER A 169 -7.78 -6.43 24.46
C SER A 169 -8.27 -5.64 23.23
N TYR A 170 -7.92 -6.09 22.02
CA TYR A 170 -8.22 -5.43 20.76
C TYR A 170 -9.35 -6.12 19.97
N ILE A 171 -9.69 -7.35 20.34
CA ILE A 171 -10.80 -8.11 19.78
C ILE A 171 -12.01 -7.90 20.70
N LYS A 172 -12.88 -6.96 20.34
CA LYS A 172 -14.12 -6.65 21.08
C LYS A 172 -15.38 -6.98 20.27
N PRO A 173 -15.61 -8.25 19.90
CA PRO A 173 -16.72 -8.59 19.04
C PRO A 173 -18.02 -8.58 19.87
N GLY A 174 -19.09 -8.04 19.31
CA GLY A 174 -20.43 -8.07 19.95
C GLY A 174 -21.04 -9.47 20.02
N LYS A 175 -20.43 -10.46 19.33
CA LYS A 175 -20.84 -11.88 19.30
C LYS A 175 -19.62 -12.78 19.05
N PRO A 176 -19.70 -14.10 19.26
CA PRO A 176 -18.58 -15.01 19.01
C PRO A 176 -18.05 -14.92 17.57
N LEU A 177 -16.72 -14.92 17.38
CA LEU A 177 -16.10 -14.78 16.05
C LEU A 177 -16.62 -15.84 15.04
N GLY A 178 -16.88 -17.06 15.49
CA GLY A 178 -17.39 -18.15 14.64
C GLY A 178 -18.81 -17.95 14.11
N SER A 179 -19.59 -17.01 14.66
CA SER A 179 -20.95 -16.67 14.19
C SER A 179 -21.02 -15.34 13.42
N MET A 180 -19.86 -14.73 13.15
CA MET A 180 -19.75 -13.50 12.37
C MET A 180 -19.73 -13.83 10.87
N SER A 181 -20.41 -12.99 10.09
CA SER A 181 -20.30 -12.98 8.64
C SER A 181 -18.90 -12.53 8.20
N THR A 182 -18.53 -12.81 6.95
CA THR A 182 -17.23 -12.40 6.39
C THR A 182 -16.99 -10.90 6.52
N SER A 183 -17.99 -10.06 6.21
CA SER A 183 -17.86 -8.61 6.31
C SER A 183 -17.61 -8.11 7.74
N GLU A 184 -18.22 -8.78 8.73
CA GLU A 184 -18.03 -8.47 10.14
C GLU A 184 -16.62 -8.88 10.59
N LEU A 185 -16.13 -10.05 10.16
CA LEU A 185 -14.75 -10.49 10.43
C LEU A 185 -13.71 -9.59 9.76
N GLU A 186 -13.97 -9.16 8.53
CA GLU A 186 -13.15 -8.17 7.83
C GLU A 186 -13.08 -6.85 8.61
N ALA A 187 -14.18 -6.40 9.21
CA ALA A 187 -14.19 -5.20 10.05
C ALA A 187 -13.31 -5.37 11.30
N VAL A 188 -13.45 -6.50 12.02
CA VAL A 188 -12.60 -6.79 13.18
C VAL A 188 -11.13 -6.84 12.79
N LEU A 189 -10.80 -7.48 11.67
CA LEU A 189 -9.42 -7.54 11.18
C LEU A 189 -8.88 -6.14 10.82
N CYS A 190 -9.67 -5.32 10.13
CA CYS A 190 -9.31 -3.93 9.85
C CYS A 190 -9.05 -3.14 11.13
N ASP A 191 -9.91 -3.28 12.14
CA ASP A 191 -9.75 -2.60 13.42
C ASP A 191 -8.46 -3.03 14.12
N ILE A 192 -8.10 -4.32 14.10
CA ILE A 192 -6.83 -4.80 14.66
C ILE A 192 -5.63 -4.19 13.92
N LEU A 193 -5.69 -4.15 12.59
CA LEU A 193 -4.58 -3.68 11.73
C LEU A 193 -4.48 -2.14 11.65
N ASP A 194 -5.55 -1.43 12.02
CA ASP A 194 -5.53 0.01 12.19
C ASP A 194 -4.94 0.38 13.56
N VAL A 195 -3.61 0.35 13.62
CA VAL A 195 -2.87 0.59 14.86
C VAL A 195 -2.68 2.08 15.17
N GLY A 196 -2.92 2.98 14.21
CA GLY A 196 -2.67 4.41 14.34
C GLY A 196 -1.35 4.75 15.05
N GLU A 197 -1.44 5.63 16.04
CA GLU A 197 -0.32 6.01 16.92
C GLU A 197 -0.14 5.07 18.14
N ASP A 198 -1.04 4.11 18.34
CA ASP A 198 -1.00 3.18 19.49
C ASP A 198 0.17 2.19 19.36
N ASN A 199 1.25 2.49 20.09
CA ASN A 199 2.43 1.64 20.16
C ASN A 199 2.14 0.28 20.79
N ALA A 200 1.30 0.22 21.83
CA ALA A 200 1.00 -1.03 22.51
C ALA A 200 0.26 -1.99 21.56
N LYS A 201 -0.70 -1.47 20.81
CA LYS A 201 -1.42 -2.23 19.79
C LYS A 201 -0.50 -2.66 18.65
N ALA A 202 0.37 -1.77 18.17
CA ALA A 202 1.36 -2.11 17.15
C ALA A 202 2.28 -3.27 17.59
N PHE A 203 2.77 -3.24 18.83
CA PHE A 203 3.60 -4.32 19.39
C PHE A 203 2.80 -5.61 19.61
N ALA A 204 1.55 -5.53 20.07
CA ALA A 204 0.69 -6.68 20.23
C ALA A 204 0.45 -7.40 18.89
N VAL A 205 0.09 -6.66 17.84
CA VAL A 205 -0.10 -7.20 16.49
C VAL A 205 1.21 -7.79 15.96
N TYR A 206 2.32 -7.06 16.10
CA TYR A 206 3.64 -7.57 15.71
C TYR A 206 3.99 -8.89 16.40
N ASN A 207 3.81 -8.98 17.72
CA ASN A 207 4.14 -10.17 18.49
C ASN A 207 3.24 -11.35 18.11
N PHE A 208 1.94 -11.12 17.94
CA PHE A 208 1.03 -12.15 17.42
C PHE A 208 1.52 -12.70 16.08
N VAL A 209 1.81 -11.82 15.14
CA VAL A 209 2.26 -12.20 13.78
C VAL A 209 3.58 -12.95 13.85
N ALA A 210 4.59 -12.41 14.53
CA ALA A 210 5.90 -13.04 14.62
C ALA A 210 5.84 -14.43 15.25
N GLN A 211 5.14 -14.59 16.38
CA GLN A 211 5.05 -15.87 17.07
C GLN A 211 4.20 -16.89 16.31
N SER A 212 3.09 -16.48 15.70
CA SER A 212 2.25 -17.38 14.90
C SER A 212 2.96 -17.85 13.62
N LEU A 213 3.78 -16.99 12.98
CA LEU A 213 4.63 -17.41 11.85
C LEU A 213 5.69 -18.42 12.27
N MET A 214 6.33 -18.21 13.43
CA MET A 214 7.32 -19.16 13.96
C MET A 214 6.69 -20.52 14.29
N LEU A 215 5.53 -20.52 14.97
CA LEU A 215 4.77 -21.76 15.24
C LEU A 215 4.40 -22.48 13.95
N ARG A 216 3.92 -21.75 12.95
CA ARG A 216 3.55 -22.31 11.64
C ARG A 216 4.72 -23.00 10.95
N ALA A 217 5.90 -22.39 10.99
CA ALA A 217 7.09 -23.00 10.41
C ALA A 217 7.55 -24.24 11.19
N PHE A 218 7.31 -24.28 12.50
CA PHE A 218 7.54 -25.48 13.30
C PHE A 218 6.57 -26.59 12.91
N SER A 219 5.25 -26.33 12.91
CA SER A 219 4.23 -27.34 12.60
C SER A 219 4.23 -27.84 11.15
N ALA A 220 4.82 -27.09 10.20
CA ALA A 220 4.95 -27.53 8.82
C ALA A 220 6.16 -28.47 8.59
N ASN A 221 7.08 -28.58 9.55
CA ASN A 221 8.29 -29.42 9.48
C ASN A 221 8.19 -30.70 10.32
N GLU A 222 7.05 -30.94 10.99
CA GLU A 222 6.69 -32.21 11.66
C GLU A 222 5.78 -33.05 10.75
#